data_AF-A0A382ZDC8-F1
#
_entry.id   AF-A0A382ZDC8-F1
#
_cell.length_a   1.000
_cell.length_b   1.000
_cell.length_c   1.000
_cell.angle_alpha   90.00
_cell.angle_beta   90.00
_cell.angle_gamma   90.00
#
_symmetry.space_group_name_H-M   'P 1'
#
loop_
_entity.id
_entity.type
_entity.pdbx_description
1 polymer ?
#
loop_
_entity_poly.entity_id
_entity_poly.type
_entity_poly.pdbx_seq_one_letter_code
_entity_poly.pdbx_strand_id
1 'polypeptide(L)'
;MTLLILPIVIIASQEAIKAVPSSYRDAAYAMGATRWQVVKTVVMPQAVPGMMSGIILALSRAVGESAPILIISSLVWVTFVPTSPDSKFTVLPLQIFTWVSQPQEDFRSIAAAGIIVLLLILLGMNAVAIWIRNKYQMRSE
;
A
#
# COMPACT_ATOMS: atom_id res chain seq x y z
N MET A 1 4.67 -8.43 9.75
CA MET A 1 4.25 -7.45 8.72
C MET A 1 2.85 -6.91 8.98
N THR A 2 1.88 -7.75 9.37
CA THR A 2 0.52 -7.29 9.70
C THR A 2 0.48 -6.25 10.83
N LEU A 3 1.35 -6.36 11.85
CA LEU A 3 1.38 -5.44 13.00
C LEU A 3 1.78 -3.99 12.67
N LEU A 4 2.63 -3.76 11.67
CA LEU A 4 3.13 -2.40 11.36
C LEU A 4 2.18 -1.64 10.41
N ILE A 5 1.48 -2.36 9.54
CA ILE A 5 0.62 -1.78 8.49
C ILE A 5 -0.80 -1.52 9.02
N LEU A 6 -1.28 -2.37 9.92
CA LEU A 6 -2.63 -2.29 10.48
C LEU A 6 -2.98 -0.92 11.09
N PRO A 7 -2.16 -0.31 11.98
CA PRO A 7 -2.48 1.00 12.53
C PRO A 7 -2.56 2.10 11.46
N ILE A 8 -1.72 2.02 10.42
CA ILE A 8 -1.71 2.99 9.31
C ILE A 8 -3.02 2.88 8.51
N VAL A 9 -3.43 1.65 8.17
CA VAL A 9 -4.69 1.40 7.46
C VAL A 9 -5.89 1.84 8.30
N ILE A 10 -5.87 1.59 9.62
CA ILE A 10 -6.94 2.01 10.53
C ILE A 10 -7.06 3.53 10.56
N ILE A 11 -5.97 4.26 10.78
CA ILE A 11 -5.98 5.73 10.83
C ILE A 11 -6.47 6.30 9.50
N ALA A 12 -5.94 5.80 8.38
CA ALA A 12 -6.35 6.28 7.07
C ALA A 12 -7.83 5.99 6.77
N SER A 13 -8.35 4.85 7.25
CA SER A 13 -9.77 4.52 7.11
C SER A 13 -10.66 5.41 7.98
N GLN A 14 -10.22 5.72 9.21
CA GLN A 14 -10.95 6.63 10.09
C GLN A 14 -11.01 8.06 9.54
N GLU A 15 -9.89 8.58 9.03
CA GLU A 15 -9.85 9.92 8.44
C GLU A 15 -10.70 10.01 7.18
N ALA A 16 -10.73 8.96 6.35
CA ALA A 16 -11.61 8.90 5.19
C ALA A 16 -13.11 8.92 5.58
N ILE A 17 -13.49 8.25 6.67
CA ILE A 17 -14.87 8.27 7.18
C ILE A 17 -15.21 9.63 7.81
N LYS A 18 -14.28 10.25 8.53
CA LYS A 18 -14.46 11.59 9.13
C LYS A 18 -14.57 12.70 8.08
N ALA A 19 -13.92 12.53 6.93
CA ALA A 19 -13.98 13.50 5.83
C ALA A 19 -15.37 13.61 5.19
N VAL A 20 -16.27 12.64 5.39
CA VAL A 20 -17.64 12.69 4.87
C VAL A 20 -18.44 13.74 5.63
N PRO A 21 -18.97 14.80 4.96
CA PRO A 21 -19.71 15.87 5.64
C PRO A 21 -20.92 15.36 6.43
N SER A 22 -21.14 15.91 7.62
CA SER A 22 -22.26 15.53 8.50
C SER A 22 -23.62 15.81 7.87
N SER A 23 -23.73 16.85 7.01
CA SER A 23 -24.96 17.21 6.31
C SER A 23 -25.59 16.05 5.51
N TYR A 24 -24.78 15.19 4.88
CA TYR A 24 -25.27 14.00 4.19
C TYR A 24 -25.90 12.97 5.14
N ARG A 25 -25.36 12.86 6.35
CA ARG A 25 -25.87 11.96 7.39
C ARG A 25 -27.18 12.52 7.95
N ASP A 26 -27.21 13.82 8.23
CA ASP A 26 -28.38 14.51 8.77
C ASP A 26 -29.56 14.48 7.79
N ALA A 27 -29.31 14.69 6.49
CA ALA A 27 -30.31 14.55 5.43
C ALA A 27 -30.86 13.11 5.35
N ALA A 28 -29.99 12.10 5.47
CA ALA A 28 -30.43 10.71 5.44
C ALA A 28 -31.25 10.34 6.70
N TYR A 29 -30.88 10.84 7.87
CA TYR A 29 -31.70 10.69 9.08
C TYR A 29 -33.05 11.42 8.97
N ALA A 30 -33.09 12.60 8.36
CA ALA A 30 -34.33 13.34 8.11
C ALA A 30 -35.29 12.60 7.16
N MET A 31 -34.77 11.78 6.26
CA MET A 31 -35.56 10.88 5.40
C MET A 31 -35.99 9.58 6.11
N GLY A 32 -35.73 9.43 7.42
CA GLY A 32 -36.11 8.25 8.19
C GLY A 32 -35.17 7.06 8.03
N ALA A 33 -33.95 7.24 7.49
CA ALA A 33 -32.99 6.15 7.35
C ALA A 33 -32.43 5.72 8.72
N THR A 34 -32.29 4.41 8.90
CA THR A 34 -31.63 3.84 10.09
C THR A 34 -30.12 4.08 10.06
N ARG A 35 -29.47 4.06 11.24
CA ARG A 35 -28.01 4.22 11.37
C ARG A 35 -27.22 3.31 10.42
N TRP A 36 -27.66 2.05 10.26
CA TRP A 36 -27.00 1.10 9.36
C TRP A 36 -27.16 1.46 7.88
N GLN A 37 -28.35 1.92 7.47
CA GLN A 37 -28.60 2.38 6.10
C GLN A 37 -27.77 3.62 5.77
N VAL A 38 -27.64 4.58 6.70
CA VAL A 38 -26.81 5.77 6.54
C VAL A 38 -25.34 5.38 6.34
N VAL A 39 -24.81 4.49 7.19
CA VAL A 39 -23.42 4.03 7.07
C VAL A 39 -23.19 3.32 5.74
N LYS A 40 -24.03 2.35 5.38
CA LYS A 40 -23.84 1.53 4.18
C LYS A 40 -24.06 2.29 2.87
N THR A 41 -25.06 3.17 2.83
CA THR A 41 -25.55 3.77 1.58
C THR A 41 -24.99 5.17 1.34
N VAL A 42 -24.65 5.90 2.40
CA VAL A 42 -24.21 7.29 2.30
C VAL A 42 -22.72 7.40 2.64
N VAL A 43 -22.33 6.92 3.83
CA VAL A 43 -20.97 7.14 4.35
C VAL A 43 -19.95 6.25 3.65
N MET A 44 -20.23 4.95 3.52
CA MET A 44 -19.28 3.98 2.97
C MET A 44 -18.89 4.29 1.52
N PRO A 45 -19.81 4.55 0.56
CA PRO A 45 -19.44 4.85 -0.81
C PRO A 45 -18.63 6.15 -0.96
N GLN A 46 -18.93 7.15 -0.12
CA GLN A 46 -18.21 8.43 -0.11
C GLN A 46 -16.82 8.32 0.52
N ALA A 47 -16.65 7.45 1.53
CA ALA A 47 -15.37 7.22 2.18
C ALA A 47 -14.44 6.28 1.39
N VAL A 48 -14.98 5.38 0.55
CA VAL A 48 -14.19 4.36 -0.20
C VAL A 48 -13.00 4.94 -0.96
N PRO A 49 -13.12 6.03 -1.74
CA PRO A 49 -11.97 6.60 -2.43
C PRO A 49 -10.85 7.09 -1.49
N GLY A 50 -11.22 7.68 -0.36
CA GLY A 50 -10.28 8.09 0.69
C GLY A 50 -9.59 6.90 1.35
N MET A 51 -10.37 5.85 1.68
CA MET A 51 -9.84 4.61 2.26
C MET A 51 -8.86 3.91 1.30
N MET A 52 -9.22 3.81 0.02
CA MET A 52 -8.37 3.22 -1.02
C MET A 52 -7.02 3.94 -1.13
N SER A 53 -7.04 5.28 -1.10
CA SER A 53 -5.80 6.07 -1.11
C SER A 53 -4.93 5.76 0.12
N GLY A 54 -5.55 5.68 1.30
CA GLY A 54 -4.89 5.30 2.55
C GLY A 54 -4.24 3.92 2.51
N ILE A 55 -4.96 2.94 1.96
CA ILE A 55 -4.47 1.56 1.79
C ILE A 55 -3.27 1.53 0.84
N ILE A 56 -3.33 2.25 -0.29
CA ILE A 56 -2.23 2.28 -1.26
C ILE A 56 -0.96 2.90 -0.64
N LEU A 57 -1.10 3.98 0.14
CA LEU A 57 0.03 4.60 0.84
C LEU A 57 0.60 3.67 1.93
N ALA A 58 -0.25 2.96 2.66
CA ALA A 58 0.17 1.99 3.65
C ALA A 58 0.95 0.82 3.01
N LEU A 59 0.48 0.32 1.86
CA LEU A 59 1.18 -0.69 1.07
C LEU A 59 2.51 -0.18 0.52
N SER A 60 2.54 1.06 0.02
CA SER A 60 3.76 1.69 -0.48
C SER A 60 4.82 1.81 0.61
N ARG A 61 4.41 2.18 1.83
CA ARG A 61 5.29 2.20 3.00
C ARG A 61 5.73 0.79 3.40
N ALA A 62 4.84 -0.19 3.39
CA ALA A 62 5.17 -1.58 3.69
C ALA A 62 6.26 -2.15 2.77
N VAL A 63 6.19 -1.84 1.47
CA VAL A 63 7.21 -2.21 0.48
C VAL A 63 8.52 -1.47 0.76
N GLY A 64 8.44 -0.21 1.21
CA GLY A 64 9.59 0.62 1.57
C GLY A 64 10.29 0.23 2.89
N GLU A 65 9.58 -0.41 3.82
CA GLU A 65 10.15 -0.92 5.09
C GLU A 65 10.99 -2.19 4.85
N SER A 66 12.12 -2.00 4.19
CA SER A 66 13.03 -3.07 3.79
C SER A 66 13.72 -3.73 4.99
N ALA A 67 13.99 -3.00 6.08
CA ALA A 67 14.77 -3.51 7.20
C ALA A 67 14.08 -4.69 7.96
N PRO A 68 12.81 -4.61 8.37
CA PRO A 68 12.10 -5.76 8.95
C PRO A 68 11.95 -6.93 7.97
N ILE A 69 11.72 -6.64 6.69
CA ILE A 69 11.56 -7.65 5.63
C ILE A 69 12.86 -8.42 5.42
N LEU A 70 14.00 -7.73 5.40
CA LEU A 70 15.33 -8.35 5.26
C LEU A 70 15.64 -9.29 6.43
N ILE A 71 15.32 -8.88 7.67
CA ILE A 71 15.56 -9.69 8.87
C ILE A 71 14.72 -10.98 8.85
N ILE A 72 13.46 -10.91 8.41
CA ILE A 72 12.60 -12.10 8.34
C ILE A 72 12.95 -12.96 7.12
N SER A 73 13.23 -12.34 5.97
CA SER A 73 13.49 -13.06 4.72
C SER A 73 14.85 -13.75 4.70
N SER A 74 15.82 -13.28 5.49
CA SER A 74 17.12 -13.97 5.63
C SER A 74 16.98 -15.39 6.21
N LEU A 75 15.88 -15.68 6.92
CA LEU A 75 15.57 -17.02 7.46
C LEU A 75 15.03 -17.99 6.39
N VAL A 76 14.59 -17.49 5.23
CA VAL A 76 13.98 -18.26 4.13
C VAL A 76 14.73 -17.95 2.84
N TRP A 77 16.00 -18.31 2.77
CA TRP A 77 16.81 -18.11 1.57
C TRP A 77 16.57 -19.26 0.57
N VAL A 78 16.01 -18.95 -0.61
CA VAL A 78 15.81 -19.92 -1.69
C VAL A 78 16.38 -19.35 -2.99
N THR A 79 17.30 -20.08 -3.62
CA THR A 79 18.06 -19.64 -4.82
C THR A 79 17.45 -20.09 -6.14
N PHE A 80 16.27 -20.71 -6.13
CA PHE A 80 15.62 -21.26 -7.32
C PHE A 80 14.68 -20.24 -7.98
N VAL A 81 14.66 -20.24 -9.32
CA VAL A 81 13.71 -19.45 -10.11
C VAL A 81 12.33 -20.12 -9.97
N PRO A 82 11.31 -19.40 -9.47
CA PRO A 82 9.98 -19.97 -9.27
C PRO A 82 9.34 -20.34 -10.61
N THR A 83 9.10 -21.63 -10.85
CA THR A 83 8.45 -22.14 -12.08
C THR A 83 6.93 -22.22 -11.96
N SER A 84 6.39 -22.10 -10.75
CA SER A 84 4.96 -22.29 -10.44
C SER A 84 4.46 -21.25 -9.43
N PRO A 85 3.16 -20.85 -9.44
CA PRO A 85 2.61 -19.84 -8.51
C PRO A 85 2.74 -20.19 -7.02
N ASP A 86 2.86 -21.48 -6.70
CA ASP A 86 3.02 -22.07 -5.37
C ASP A 86 4.49 -22.24 -4.95
N SER A 87 5.45 -21.91 -5.82
CA SER A 87 6.86 -22.10 -5.54
C SER A 87 7.42 -21.01 -4.61
N LYS A 88 8.46 -21.37 -3.85
CA LYS A 88 9.12 -20.46 -2.92
C LYS A 88 9.79 -19.33 -3.71
N PHE A 89 9.54 -18.09 -3.31
CA PHE A 89 10.07 -16.89 -3.95
C PHE A 89 10.95 -16.11 -2.98
N THR A 90 12.01 -15.50 -3.51
CA THR A 90 12.87 -14.57 -2.76
C THR A 90 12.41 -13.14 -3.02
N VAL A 91 12.36 -12.33 -1.97
CA VAL A 91 12.00 -10.91 -2.09
C VAL A 91 13.14 -10.10 -2.71
N LEU A 92 12.80 -9.20 -3.63
CA LEU A 92 13.77 -8.36 -4.34
C LEU A 92 14.73 -7.57 -3.43
N PRO A 93 14.31 -7.00 -2.28
CA PRO A 93 15.22 -6.30 -1.38
C PRO A 93 16.33 -7.21 -0.84
N LEU A 94 16.00 -8.47 -0.51
CA LEU A 94 16.99 -9.45 -0.05
C LEU A 94 17.98 -9.79 -1.16
N GLN A 95 17.49 -9.95 -2.38
CA GLN A 95 18.33 -10.24 -3.55
C GLN A 95 19.31 -9.10 -3.86
N ILE A 96 18.88 -7.84 -3.72
CA ILE A 96 19.75 -6.68 -3.89
C ILE A 96 20.80 -6.62 -2.79
N PHE A 97 20.39 -6.86 -1.53
CA PHE A 97 21.32 -6.86 -0.40
C PHE A 97 22.43 -7.91 -0.56
N THR A 98 22.09 -9.10 -1.05
CA THR A 98 23.08 -10.17 -1.30
C THR A 98 24.00 -9.84 -2.46
N TRP A 99 23.50 -9.24 -3.56
CA TRP A 99 24.33 -8.80 -4.69
C TRP A 99 25.27 -7.65 -4.33
N VAL A 100 24.83 -6.68 -3.51
CA VAL A 100 25.69 -5.58 -3.04
C VAL A 100 26.81 -6.07 -2.12
N SER A 101 26.58 -7.15 -1.38
CA SER A 101 27.56 -7.74 -0.47
C SER A 101 28.65 -8.56 -1.19
N GLN A 102 28.51 -8.84 -2.49
CA GLN A 102 29.49 -9.58 -3.30
C GLN A 102 30.56 -8.62 -3.88
N PRO A 103 31.87 -8.91 -3.74
CA PRO A 103 32.94 -8.02 -4.20
C PRO A 103 33.12 -7.91 -5.74
N GLN A 104 32.48 -8.76 -6.55
CA GLN A 104 32.65 -8.79 -8.00
C GLN A 104 31.94 -7.62 -8.71
N GLU A 105 32.59 -7.00 -9.69
CA GLU A 105 32.06 -5.84 -10.43
C GLU A 105 30.75 -6.14 -11.18
N ASP A 106 30.61 -7.35 -11.72
CA ASP A 106 29.38 -7.77 -12.42
C ASP A 106 28.14 -7.74 -11.51
N PHE A 107 28.30 -8.12 -10.24
CA PHE A 107 27.21 -8.08 -9.26
C PHE A 107 26.82 -6.67 -8.85
N ARG A 108 27.73 -5.69 -8.93
CA ARG A 108 27.41 -4.28 -8.69
C ARG A 108 26.50 -3.71 -9.76
N SER A 109 26.75 -4.05 -11.02
CA SER A 109 25.91 -3.62 -12.15
C SER A 109 24.50 -4.21 -12.06
N ILE A 110 24.40 -5.49 -11.73
CA ILE A 110 23.11 -6.19 -11.56
C ILE A 110 22.34 -5.64 -10.34
N ALA A 111 23.03 -5.39 -9.22
CA ALA A 111 22.42 -4.78 -8.04
C ALA A 111 21.88 -3.37 -8.33
N ALA A 112 22.66 -2.53 -9.04
CA ALA A 112 22.24 -1.20 -9.42
C ALA A 112 20.99 -1.23 -10.31
N ALA A 113 20.94 -2.15 -11.28
CA ALA A 113 19.74 -2.36 -12.11
C ALA A 113 18.53 -2.78 -11.26
N GLY A 114 18.71 -3.69 -10.30
CA GLY A 114 17.65 -4.11 -9.37
C GLY A 114 17.10 -2.95 -8.51
N ILE A 115 17.98 -2.07 -8.03
CA ILE A 115 17.60 -0.87 -7.26
C ILE A 115 16.77 0.08 -8.12
N ILE A 116 17.18 0.33 -9.37
CA ILE A 116 16.45 1.21 -10.29
C ILE A 116 15.05 0.65 -10.57
N VAL A 117 14.92 -0.66 -10.80
CA VAL A 117 13.62 -1.30 -11.03
C VAL A 117 12.71 -1.16 -9.80
N LEU A 118 13.23 -1.42 -8.59
CA LEU A 118 12.46 -1.22 -7.36
C LEU A 118 12.04 0.24 -7.19
N LEU A 119 12.91 1.20 -7.49
CA LEU A 119 12.59 2.62 -7.42
C LEU A 119 11.49 3.00 -8.42
N LEU A 120 11.55 2.50 -9.65
CA LEU A 120 10.52 2.75 -10.66
C LEU A 120 9.16 2.20 -10.23
N ILE A 121 9.12 0.99 -9.67
CA ILE A 121 7.90 0.39 -9.14
C ILE A 121 7.35 1.24 -7.98
N LEU A 122 8.22 1.61 -7.03
CA LEU A 122 7.83 2.40 -5.86
C LEU A 122 7.27 3.77 -6.28
N LEU A 123 7.97 4.47 -7.18
CA LEU A 123 7.54 5.77 -7.71
C LEU A 123 6.25 5.64 -8.51
N GLY A 124 6.12 4.62 -9.35
CA GLY A 124 4.89 4.35 -10.10
C GLY A 124 3.69 4.11 -9.18
N MET A 125 3.86 3.30 -8.14
CA MET A 125 2.80 3.00 -7.18
C MET A 125 2.38 4.25 -6.39
N ASN A 126 3.34 5.07 -5.94
CA ASN A 126 3.06 6.33 -5.27
C ASN A 126 2.41 7.37 -6.20
N ALA A 127 2.85 7.46 -7.45
CA ALA A 127 2.26 8.37 -8.44
C ALA A 127 0.81 8.00 -8.76
N VAL A 128 0.51 6.71 -8.93
CA VAL A 128 -0.87 6.21 -9.10
C VAL A 128 -1.73 6.54 -7.87
N ALA A 129 -1.18 6.39 -6.67
CA ALA A 129 -1.87 6.74 -5.42
C ALA A 129 -2.26 8.23 -5.38
N ILE A 130 -1.32 9.11 -5.73
CA ILE A 130 -1.53 10.55 -5.76
C ILE A 130 -2.55 10.93 -6.84
N TRP A 131 -2.47 10.31 -8.02
CA TRP A 131 -3.40 10.58 -9.11
C TRP A 131 -4.84 10.19 -8.75
N ILE A 132 -5.03 9.01 -8.16
CA ILE A 132 -6.33 8.56 -7.64
C ILE A 132 -6.85 9.58 -6.62
N ARG A 133 -6.03 9.95 -5.63
CA ARG A 133 -6.42 10.93 -4.60
C ARG A 133 -6.90 12.24 -5.22
N ASN A 134 -6.13 12.81 -6.15
CA ASN A 134 -6.46 14.10 -6.76
C ASN A 134 -7.78 14.04 -7.53
N LYS A 135 -8.03 12.95 -8.26
CA LYS A 135 -9.26 12.77 -9.04
C LYS A 135 -10.52 12.68 -8.18
N TYR A 136 -10.44 12.10 -6.98
CA TYR A 136 -11.59 11.95 -6.09
C TYR A 136 -11.81 13.16 -5.17
N GLN A 137 -10.77 13.94 -4.84
CA GLN A 137 -10.93 15.21 -4.10
C GLN A 137 -11.64 16.28 -4.93
N MET A 138 -11.44 16.33 -6.25
CA MET A 138 -12.11 17.30 -7.14
C MET A 138 -13.60 17.02 -7.36
N ARG A 139 -14.14 15.90 -6.85
CA ARG A 139 -15.56 15.52 -7.01
C ARG A 139 -16.39 15.77 -5.73
N SER A 140 -15.74 16.24 -4.67
CA SER A 140 -16.35 16.60 -3.39
C SER A 140 -16.49 18.11 -3.15
N GLU A 141 -16.07 18.93 -4.12
CA GLU A 141 -16.46 20.34 -4.26
C GLU A 141 -17.60 20.45 -5.28
#